data_AF-A0A940KRC6-F1
#
_entry.id   AF-A0A940KRC6-F1
#
_cell.length_a   1.000
_cell.length_b   1.000
_cell.length_c   1.000
_cell.angle_alpha   90.00
_cell.angle_beta   90.00
_cell.angle_gamma   90.00
#
_symmetry.space_group_name_H-M   'P 1'
#
loop_
_entity.id
_entity.type
_entity.pdbx_description
1 polymer ?
#
loop_
_entity_poly.entity_id
_entity_poly.type
_entity_poly.pdbx_seq_one_letter_code
_entity_poly.pdbx_strand_id
1 'polypeptide(L)'
;HGQAPHSARISLMDIVQEFFIGSMWIKFYLFIIAIVLLLKFRTWKDFWASKTDVMFLFITVAILAEAAVFQVTSYTPPDNNIFFHSFAIAFILAQLSALPAFEPKKKLVFTVLTCGILLWWSNVYWRYIERVLDRAMPKKEQAVVSTENVVNKQTYMIFPKDTVEIPLSEWTFSDLKSFKNIYMPAPTIEGMKRLLNMDIVKQKKDLNVLNMSELTPLAVEMPYKLEKGEHYPLWYHLGVGMFNKQAEMFEKNIADKKYDLVLFENIPTLNNFYPFRVRDSLKVHYQMVDSFFAPRRGDTKGMIEVYVRP
;
A
#
# COMPACT_ATOMS: atom_id res chain seq x y z
N HIS A 1 7.33 16.17 19.35
CA HIS A 1 6.13 17.01 19.56
C HIS A 1 5.44 17.23 18.22
N GLY A 2 4.18 16.82 18.08
CA GLY A 2 3.35 17.24 16.95
C GLY A 2 2.90 18.68 17.16
N GLN A 3 2.85 19.49 16.10
CA GLN A 3 2.13 20.77 16.18
C GLN A 3 0.65 20.48 16.42
N ALA A 4 0.00 21.21 17.33
CA ALA A 4 -1.45 21.12 17.48
C ALA A 4 -2.14 21.39 16.12
N PRO A 5 -3.18 20.64 15.74
CA PRO A 5 -3.98 19.69 16.54
C PRO A 5 -3.43 18.25 16.55
N HIS A 6 -2.21 18.01 16.05
CA HIS A 6 -1.67 16.66 15.91
C HIS A 6 -1.22 16.07 17.24
N SER A 7 -1.68 14.86 17.54
CA SER A 7 -1.09 14.00 18.57
C SER A 7 0.31 13.53 18.13
N ALA A 8 1.10 13.01 19.08
CA ALA A 8 2.35 12.36 18.74
C ALA A 8 2.05 11.17 17.81
N ARG A 9 2.63 11.17 16.59
CA ARG A 9 2.52 10.05 15.64
C ARG A 9 3.15 8.75 16.15
N ILE A 10 3.91 8.84 17.25
CA ILE A 10 4.55 7.72 17.93
C ILE A 10 4.05 7.75 19.37
N SER A 11 3.33 6.71 19.75
CA SER A 11 2.96 6.40 21.12
C SER A 11 3.72 5.15 21.53
N LEU A 12 4.51 5.26 22.59
CA LEU A 12 5.23 4.09 23.14
C LEU A 12 4.25 2.99 23.54
N MET A 13 3.08 3.39 24.08
CA MET A 13 2.05 2.44 24.48
C MET A 13 1.46 1.72 23.26
N ASP A 14 1.28 2.42 22.15
CA ASP A 14 0.77 1.81 20.92
C ASP A 14 1.78 0.79 20.36
N ILE A 15 3.08 1.08 20.42
CA ILE A 15 4.15 0.14 20.03
C ILE A 15 4.13 -1.10 20.93
N VAL A 16 4.05 -0.91 22.25
CA VAL A 16 3.99 -2.02 23.21
C VAL A 16 2.73 -2.85 22.97
N GLN A 17 1.58 -2.22 22.81
CA GLN A 17 0.31 -2.88 22.58
C GLN A 17 0.32 -3.67 21.26
N GLU A 18 0.79 -3.06 20.17
CA GLU A 18 0.90 -3.73 18.87
C GLU A 18 1.87 -4.92 18.95
N PHE A 19 3.01 -4.77 19.62
CA PHE A 19 3.96 -5.86 19.84
C PHE A 19 3.33 -7.07 20.55
N PHE A 20 2.60 -6.82 21.65
CA PHE A 20 1.98 -7.89 22.43
C PHE A 20 0.74 -8.49 21.76
N ILE A 21 -0.05 -7.71 21.03
CA ILE A 21 -1.29 -8.17 20.37
C ILE A 21 -1.00 -8.71 18.97
N GLY A 22 -0.50 -7.88 18.05
CA GLY A 22 -0.42 -8.14 16.61
C GLY A 22 0.86 -8.83 16.12
N SER A 23 2.01 -8.61 16.78
CA SER A 23 3.32 -9.00 16.22
C SER A 23 3.73 -10.46 16.47
N MET A 24 2.89 -11.43 16.06
CA MET A 24 3.14 -12.87 16.24
C MET A 24 4.51 -13.31 15.69
N TRP A 25 4.87 -12.89 14.48
CA TRP A 25 6.13 -13.28 13.85
C TRP A 25 7.37 -12.70 14.52
N ILE A 26 7.32 -11.45 14.97
CA ILE A 26 8.44 -10.83 15.69
C ILE A 26 8.68 -11.60 16.99
N LYS A 27 7.62 -11.90 17.75
CA LYS A 27 7.70 -12.71 18.97
C LYS A 27 8.25 -14.11 18.70
N PHE A 28 7.77 -14.76 17.63
CA PHE A 28 8.27 -16.07 17.20
C PHE A 28 9.78 -16.03 16.90
N TYR A 29 10.25 -15.04 16.13
CA TYR A 29 11.67 -14.93 15.82
C TYR A 29 12.52 -14.63 17.04
N LEU A 30 12.11 -13.72 17.91
CA LEU A 30 12.83 -13.44 19.15
C LEU A 30 12.96 -14.69 20.02
N PHE A 31 11.90 -15.50 20.10
CA PHE A 31 11.91 -16.76 20.82
C PHE A 31 12.90 -17.78 20.21
N ILE A 32 12.86 -17.99 18.89
CA ILE A 32 13.79 -18.90 18.21
C ILE A 32 15.24 -18.41 18.33
N ILE A 33 15.47 -17.11 18.16
CA ILE A 33 16.79 -16.49 18.37
C ILE A 33 17.30 -16.78 19.78
N ALA A 34 16.47 -16.60 20.81
CA ALA A 34 16.84 -16.91 22.19
C ALA A 34 17.22 -18.37 22.39
N ILE A 35 16.44 -19.32 21.84
CA ILE A 35 16.75 -20.76 21.89
C ILE A 35 18.10 -21.03 21.23
N VAL A 36 18.33 -20.52 20.02
CA VAL A 36 19.56 -20.78 19.28
C VAL A 36 20.78 -20.21 20.00
N LEU A 37 20.66 -19.03 20.62
CA LEU A 37 21.73 -18.46 21.45
C LEU A 37 22.02 -19.31 22.69
N LEU A 38 20.99 -19.82 23.37
CA LEU A 38 21.14 -20.72 24.53
C LEU A 38 21.80 -22.06 24.14
N LEU A 39 21.51 -22.58 22.95
CA LEU A 39 22.13 -23.81 22.45
C LEU A 39 23.59 -23.60 22.02
N LYS A 40 23.91 -22.43 21.46
CA LYS A 40 25.25 -22.12 20.95
C LYS A 40 26.21 -21.72 22.07
N PHE A 41 25.77 -20.89 23.02
CA PHE A 41 26.62 -20.32 24.05
C PHE A 41 26.32 -20.92 25.43
N ARG A 42 27.30 -21.61 26.01
CA ARG A 42 27.16 -22.20 27.35
C ARG A 42 27.27 -21.17 28.47
N THR A 43 28.07 -20.13 28.25
CA THR A 43 28.25 -19.05 29.23
C THR A 43 28.09 -17.68 28.57
N TRP A 44 27.69 -16.70 29.39
CA TRP A 44 27.57 -15.30 28.97
C TRP A 44 28.91 -14.71 28.50
N LYS A 45 30.03 -15.20 29.05
CA LYS A 45 31.37 -14.76 28.63
C LYS A 45 31.68 -15.19 27.20
N ASP A 46 31.30 -16.39 26.82
CA ASP A 46 31.51 -16.92 25.46
C ASP A 46 30.71 -16.11 24.44
N PHE A 47 29.50 -15.68 24.80
CA PHE A 47 28.67 -14.82 23.96
C PHE A 47 29.35 -13.49 23.66
N TRP A 48 29.79 -12.75 24.69
CA TRP A 48 30.46 -11.45 24.49
C TRP A 48 31.86 -11.56 23.86
N ALA A 49 32.52 -12.72 23.99
CA ALA A 49 33.77 -12.98 23.29
C ALA A 49 33.56 -13.06 21.76
N SER A 50 32.38 -13.52 21.30
CA SER A 50 32.05 -13.58 19.87
C SER A 50 31.48 -12.26 19.35
N LYS A 51 32.35 -11.29 19.10
CA LYS A 51 31.96 -9.94 18.61
C LYS A 51 31.09 -9.99 17.36
N THR A 52 31.37 -10.90 16.43
CA THR A 52 30.61 -11.06 15.19
C THR A 52 29.18 -11.51 15.45
N ASP A 53 28.99 -12.50 16.34
CA ASP A 53 27.64 -12.99 16.68
C ASP A 53 26.84 -11.94 17.44
N VAL A 54 27.48 -11.22 18.37
CA VAL A 54 26.85 -10.12 19.11
C VAL A 54 26.40 -9.01 18.15
N MET A 55 27.27 -8.61 17.22
CA MET A 55 26.95 -7.57 16.24
C MET A 55 25.81 -8.01 15.30
N PHE A 56 25.85 -9.26 14.83
CA PHE A 56 24.78 -9.79 13.97
C PHE A 56 23.44 -9.90 14.72
N LEU A 57 23.47 -10.30 15.99
CA LEU A 57 22.28 -10.31 16.84
C LEU A 57 21.74 -8.90 17.02
N PHE A 58 22.61 -7.93 17.35
CA PHE A 58 22.21 -6.55 17.58
C PHE A 58 21.53 -5.95 16.35
N ILE A 59 22.12 -6.11 15.17
CA ILE A 59 21.51 -5.66 13.90
C ILE A 59 20.15 -6.34 13.68
N THR A 60 20.08 -7.66 13.91
CA THR A 60 18.83 -8.42 13.71
C THR A 60 17.73 -7.94 14.66
N VAL A 61 18.05 -7.75 15.94
CA VAL A 61 17.10 -7.24 16.94
C VAL A 61 16.70 -5.80 16.65
N ALA A 62 17.63 -4.94 16.21
CA ALA A 62 17.34 -3.57 15.82
C ALA A 62 16.34 -3.51 14.66
N ILE A 63 16.49 -4.37 13.65
CA ILE A 63 15.57 -4.47 12.51
C ILE A 63 14.20 -5.03 12.92
N LEU A 64 14.18 -6.03 13.82
CA LEU A 64 12.93 -6.52 14.40
C LEU A 64 12.21 -5.42 15.20
N ALA A 65 12.95 -4.61 15.96
CA ALA A 65 12.40 -3.49 16.72
C ALA A 65 11.89 -2.37 15.80
N GLU A 66 12.63 -2.03 14.75
CA GLU A 66 12.19 -1.08 13.71
C GLU A 66 10.88 -1.55 13.06
N ALA A 67 10.76 -2.85 12.76
CA ALA A 67 9.52 -3.40 12.22
C ALA A 67 8.32 -3.24 13.18
N ALA A 68 8.54 -3.42 14.49
CA ALA A 68 7.51 -3.17 15.50
C ALA A 68 7.11 -1.69 15.55
N VAL A 69 8.05 -0.75 15.39
CA VAL A 69 7.75 0.68 15.27
C VAL A 69 6.94 0.96 14.01
N PHE A 70 7.35 0.40 12.86
CA PHE A 70 6.66 0.61 11.58
C PHE A 70 5.22 0.11 11.56
N GLN A 71 4.89 -0.93 12.32
CA GLN A 71 3.52 -1.41 12.45
C GLN A 71 2.58 -0.34 13.03
N VAL A 72 3.10 0.59 13.83
CA VAL A 72 2.32 1.67 14.46
C VAL A 72 2.44 2.99 13.70
N THR A 73 3.60 3.25 13.08
CA THR A 73 3.84 4.54 12.40
C THR A 73 3.40 4.57 10.95
N SER A 74 3.21 3.41 10.31
CA SER A 74 2.83 3.30 8.90
C SER A 74 1.42 2.74 8.76
N TYR A 75 0.55 3.46 8.05
CA TYR A 75 -0.78 2.99 7.66
C TYR A 75 -0.75 1.93 6.54
N THR A 76 0.43 1.45 6.16
CA THR A 76 0.55 0.40 5.15
C THR A 76 -0.02 -0.92 5.66
N PRO A 77 -0.56 -1.77 4.78
CA PRO A 77 -1.06 -3.08 5.16
C PRO A 77 -0.03 -3.87 5.99
N PRO A 78 -0.45 -4.73 6.93
CA PRO A 78 0.43 -5.52 7.79
C PRO A 78 1.51 -6.31 7.02
N ASP A 79 1.19 -6.69 5.78
CA ASP A 79 2.04 -7.47 4.89
C ASP A 79 3.15 -6.67 4.18
N ASN A 80 3.28 -5.35 4.40
CA ASN A 80 4.30 -4.55 3.72
C ASN A 80 5.67 -4.55 4.41
N ASN A 81 5.71 -4.84 5.71
CA ASN A 81 6.94 -4.83 6.50
C ASN A 81 7.67 -6.18 6.44
N ILE A 82 7.90 -6.76 5.26
CA ILE A 82 8.44 -8.14 5.17
C ILE A 82 9.95 -8.27 5.41
N PHE A 83 10.69 -7.15 5.39
CA PHE A 83 12.14 -7.15 5.43
C PHE A 83 12.71 -7.81 6.69
N PHE A 84 12.04 -7.66 7.85
CA PHE A 84 12.52 -8.20 9.12
C PHE A 84 12.57 -9.73 9.13
N HIS A 85 11.71 -10.40 8.35
CA HIS A 85 11.75 -11.85 8.22
C HIS A 85 13.08 -12.32 7.63
N SER A 86 13.60 -11.62 6.61
CA SER A 86 14.86 -11.97 5.95
C SER A 86 16.05 -11.91 6.93
N PHE A 87 16.11 -10.86 7.76
CA PHE A 87 17.17 -10.71 8.76
C PHE A 87 17.07 -11.76 9.87
N ALA A 88 15.87 -11.99 10.40
CA ALA A 88 15.65 -13.01 11.42
C ALA A 88 16.02 -14.42 10.91
N ILE A 89 15.55 -14.79 9.71
CA ILE A 89 15.84 -16.09 9.10
C ILE A 89 17.34 -16.22 8.80
N ALA A 90 17.97 -15.19 8.24
CA ALA A 90 19.42 -15.21 7.96
C ALA A 90 20.22 -15.43 9.24
N PHE A 91 19.88 -14.72 10.33
CA PHE A 91 20.51 -14.91 11.63
C PHE A 91 20.31 -16.34 12.14
N ILE A 92 19.06 -16.82 12.20
CA ILE A 92 18.73 -18.15 12.70
C ILE A 92 19.48 -19.23 11.92
N LEU A 93 19.46 -19.18 10.58
CA LEU A 93 20.15 -20.16 9.75
C LEU A 93 21.68 -20.08 9.92
N ALA A 94 22.25 -18.89 10.02
CA ALA A 94 23.69 -18.73 10.24
C ALA A 94 24.11 -19.34 11.57
N GLN A 95 23.36 -19.09 12.64
CA GLN A 95 23.65 -19.64 13.96
C GLN A 95 23.42 -21.16 14.03
N LEU A 96 22.35 -21.67 13.43
CA LEU A 96 22.10 -23.12 13.31
C LEU A 96 23.19 -23.82 12.49
N SER A 97 23.71 -23.18 11.44
CA SER A 97 24.80 -23.72 10.61
C SER A 97 26.12 -23.93 11.37
N ALA A 98 26.29 -23.21 12.48
CA ALA A 98 27.46 -23.35 13.34
C ALA A 98 27.30 -24.46 14.40
N LEU A 99 26.11 -25.06 14.54
CA LEU A 99 25.88 -26.14 15.49
C LEU A 99 26.47 -27.46 14.96
N PRO A 100 27.25 -28.21 15.75
CA PRO A 100 27.91 -29.45 15.30
C PRO A 100 26.95 -30.52 14.78
N ALA A 101 25.71 -30.55 15.30
CA ALA A 101 24.69 -31.51 14.93
C ALA A 101 24.03 -31.21 13.58
N PHE A 102 24.27 -30.03 13.00
CA PHE A 102 23.64 -29.58 11.76
C PHE A 102 24.68 -29.49 10.65
N GLU A 103 24.63 -30.43 9.69
CA GLU A 103 25.53 -30.48 8.54
C GLU A 103 24.82 -30.00 7.25
N PRO A 104 24.67 -28.69 7.02
CA PRO A 104 23.96 -28.16 5.84
C PRO A 104 24.69 -28.43 4.52
N LYS A 105 25.94 -28.93 4.57
CA LYS A 105 26.75 -29.27 3.40
C LYS A 105 26.16 -30.40 2.55
N LYS A 106 25.20 -31.16 3.08
CA LYS A 106 24.45 -32.16 2.31
C LYS A 106 23.48 -31.41 1.39
N LYS A 107 23.72 -31.47 0.08
CA LYS A 107 22.88 -30.83 -0.96
C LYS A 107 21.38 -31.08 -0.74
N LEU A 108 21.02 -32.28 -0.28
CA LEU A 108 19.64 -32.64 0.06
C LEU A 108 19.04 -31.74 1.15
N VAL A 109 19.77 -31.50 2.25
CA VAL A 109 19.30 -30.66 3.37
C VAL A 109 19.10 -29.23 2.88
N PHE A 110 20.04 -28.70 2.10
CA PHE A 110 19.89 -27.38 1.49
C PHE A 110 18.66 -27.30 0.58
N THR A 111 18.47 -28.25 -0.34
CA THR A 111 17.30 -28.29 -1.24
C THR A 111 16.00 -28.37 -0.47
N VAL A 112 15.90 -29.23 0.55
CA VAL A 112 14.70 -29.36 1.38
C VAL A 112 14.38 -28.05 2.10
N LEU A 113 15.38 -27.37 2.67
CA LEU A 113 15.18 -26.08 3.33
C LEU A 113 14.74 -24.99 2.35
N THR A 114 15.37 -24.92 1.17
CA THR A 114 14.97 -23.96 0.12
C THR A 114 13.53 -24.21 -0.33
N CYS A 115 13.17 -25.46 -0.64
CA CYS A 115 11.80 -25.82 -1.02
C CYS A 115 10.81 -25.53 0.11
N GLY A 116 11.18 -25.79 1.36
CA GLY A 116 10.35 -25.47 2.53
C GLY A 116 10.08 -23.98 2.67
N ILE A 117 11.10 -23.12 2.48
CA ILE A 117 10.94 -21.66 2.49
C ILE A 117 10.04 -21.20 1.32
N LEU A 118 10.27 -21.72 0.12
CA LEU A 118 9.43 -21.41 -1.04
C LEU A 118 7.98 -21.87 -0.84
N LEU A 119 7.75 -23.03 -0.22
CA LEU A 119 6.42 -23.49 0.10
C LEU A 119 5.75 -22.63 1.18
N TRP A 120 6.50 -22.27 2.23
CA TRP A 120 5.99 -21.44 3.32
C TRP A 120 5.58 -20.04 2.82
N TRP A 121 6.41 -19.43 1.96
CA TRP A 121 6.11 -18.11 1.36
C TRP A 121 5.24 -18.19 0.11
N SER A 122 4.67 -19.36 -0.18
CA SER A 122 3.98 -19.62 -1.44
C SER A 122 2.84 -18.66 -1.74
N ASN A 123 2.17 -18.10 -0.74
CA ASN A 123 1.07 -17.14 -0.91
C ASN A 123 1.45 -15.96 -1.83
N VAL A 124 2.68 -15.44 -1.73
CA VAL A 124 3.10 -14.29 -2.55
C VAL A 124 3.18 -14.69 -4.02
N TYR A 125 3.88 -15.77 -4.36
CA TYR A 125 4.03 -16.24 -5.74
C TYR A 125 2.73 -16.83 -6.29
N TRP A 126 1.96 -17.51 -5.42
CA TRP A 126 0.66 -18.08 -5.76
C TRP A 126 -0.31 -17.01 -6.23
N ARG A 127 -0.35 -15.83 -5.59
CA ARG A 127 -1.18 -14.71 -6.08
C ARG A 127 -0.82 -14.26 -7.50
N TYR A 128 0.44 -14.37 -7.91
CA TYR A 128 0.83 -14.08 -9.30
C TYR A 128 0.41 -15.21 -10.25
N ILE A 129 0.60 -16.47 -9.84
CA ILE A 129 0.17 -17.65 -10.59
C ILE A 129 -1.35 -17.64 -10.77
N GLU A 130 -2.12 -17.34 -9.71
CA GLU A 130 -3.57 -17.23 -9.71
C GLU A 130 -4.06 -16.22 -10.76
N ARG A 131 -3.40 -15.06 -10.89
CA ARG A 131 -3.73 -14.08 -11.95
C ARG A 131 -3.55 -14.63 -13.36
N VAL A 132 -2.56 -15.48 -13.58
CA VAL A 132 -2.32 -16.10 -14.89
C VAL A 132 -3.36 -17.19 -15.13
N LEU A 133 -3.63 -18.02 -14.11
CA LEU A 133 -4.62 -19.09 -14.18
C LEU A 133 -6.05 -18.55 -14.38
N ASP A 134 -6.45 -17.51 -13.65
CA ASP A 134 -7.79 -16.91 -13.76
C ASP A 134 -8.04 -16.31 -15.16
N ARG A 135 -6.99 -15.88 -15.87
CA ARG A 135 -7.09 -15.44 -17.27
C ARG A 135 -7.20 -16.60 -18.25
N ALA A 136 -6.41 -17.66 -18.03
CA ALA A 136 -6.40 -18.85 -18.88
C ALA A 136 -7.67 -19.71 -18.70
N MET A 137 -8.24 -19.68 -17.49
CA MET A 137 -9.40 -20.45 -17.06
C MET A 137 -10.35 -19.51 -16.31
N PRO A 138 -11.15 -18.69 -17.02
CA PRO A 138 -12.11 -17.81 -16.38
C PRO A 138 -13.04 -18.67 -15.51
N LYS A 139 -13.03 -18.40 -14.19
CA LYS A 139 -13.97 -19.04 -13.27
C LYS A 139 -15.37 -18.73 -13.79
N LYS A 140 -16.12 -19.74 -14.25
CA LYS A 140 -17.57 -19.59 -14.43
C LYS A 140 -18.08 -19.10 -13.09
N GLU A 141 -18.72 -17.93 -13.06
CA GLU A 141 -19.42 -17.47 -11.88
C GLU A 141 -20.21 -18.66 -11.38
N GLN A 142 -19.91 -19.11 -10.16
CA GLN A 142 -20.75 -20.09 -9.50
C GLN A 142 -22.04 -19.33 -9.22
N ALA A 143 -22.92 -19.35 -10.22
CA ALA A 143 -24.28 -18.92 -10.10
C ALA A 143 -24.80 -19.64 -8.86
N VAL A 144 -25.14 -18.86 -7.84
CA VAL A 144 -25.87 -19.31 -6.66
C VAL A 144 -27.28 -19.66 -7.14
N VAL A 145 -27.39 -20.72 -7.92
CA VAL A 145 -28.62 -21.31 -8.42
C VAL A 145 -28.56 -22.79 -8.06
N SER A 146 -28.41 -23.03 -6.76
CA SER A 146 -28.73 -24.29 -6.11
C SER A 146 -29.92 -24.01 -5.21
N THR A 147 -30.96 -24.83 -5.31
CA THR A 147 -32.12 -24.81 -4.41
C THR A 147 -31.76 -25.23 -2.99
N GLU A 148 -30.56 -25.78 -2.79
CA GLU A 148 -30.02 -26.16 -1.48
C GLU A 148 -29.00 -25.13 -0.97
N ASN A 149 -29.12 -24.80 0.32
CA ASN A 149 -28.18 -23.97 1.08
C ASN A 149 -26.85 -24.70 1.29
N VAL A 150 -26.03 -24.81 0.24
CA VAL A 150 -24.68 -25.38 0.34
C VAL A 150 -23.74 -24.32 0.89
N VAL A 151 -23.31 -24.50 2.14
CA VAL A 151 -22.34 -23.61 2.82
C VAL A 151 -20.92 -24.12 2.55
N ASN A 152 -20.10 -23.32 1.87
CA ASN A 152 -18.68 -23.56 1.64
C ASN A 152 -17.87 -22.27 1.87
N LYS A 153 -16.55 -22.30 1.66
CA LYS A 153 -15.67 -21.12 1.87
C LYS A 153 -16.05 -19.89 1.02
N GLN A 154 -16.81 -20.07 -0.05
CA GLN A 154 -17.27 -19.01 -0.95
C GLN A 154 -18.72 -18.58 -0.65
N THR A 155 -19.54 -19.45 -0.04
CA THR A 155 -20.96 -19.20 0.26
C THR A 155 -21.27 -19.06 1.75
N TYR A 156 -20.26 -19.09 2.63
CA TYR A 156 -20.45 -18.90 4.08
C TYR A 156 -20.90 -17.48 4.48
N MET A 157 -20.74 -16.52 3.57
CA MET A 157 -21.30 -15.17 3.72
C MET A 157 -22.49 -15.02 2.78
N ILE A 158 -23.66 -14.76 3.35
CA ILE A 158 -24.92 -14.55 2.61
C ILE A 158 -24.88 -13.22 1.83
N PHE A 159 -24.15 -12.24 2.35
CA PHE A 159 -23.87 -10.97 1.69
C PHE A 159 -22.37 -10.89 1.45
N PRO A 160 -21.88 -10.91 0.20
CA PRO A 160 -20.49 -10.65 -0.08
C PRO A 160 -20.09 -9.29 0.52
N LYS A 161 -18.85 -9.17 1.03
CA LYS A 161 -18.27 -7.86 1.36
C LYS A 161 -18.46 -6.94 0.15
N ASP A 162 -19.08 -5.79 0.37
CA ASP A 162 -19.33 -4.69 -0.57
C ASP A 162 -18.88 -4.97 -2.03
N THR A 163 -19.81 -5.49 -2.84
CA THR A 163 -19.63 -6.06 -4.19
C THR A 163 -19.18 -5.07 -5.27
N VAL A 164 -18.82 -3.84 -4.89
CA VAL A 164 -18.37 -2.78 -5.80
C VAL A 164 -16.87 -2.95 -6.17
N GLU A 165 -16.25 -4.11 -5.90
CA GLU A 165 -14.85 -4.35 -6.31
C GLU A 165 -14.84 -4.87 -7.74
N ILE A 166 -14.22 -4.10 -8.64
CA ILE A 166 -14.03 -4.51 -10.03
C ILE A 166 -13.06 -5.70 -10.02
N PRO A 167 -13.50 -6.91 -10.43
CA PRO A 167 -12.68 -8.11 -10.43
C PRO A 167 -11.37 -7.90 -11.20
N LEU A 168 -10.27 -8.48 -10.72
CA LEU A 168 -8.97 -8.35 -11.40
C LEU A 168 -8.96 -8.88 -12.83
N SER A 169 -9.88 -9.79 -13.17
CA SER A 169 -10.09 -10.27 -14.54
C SER A 169 -10.58 -9.17 -15.49
N GLU A 170 -11.25 -8.14 -14.97
CA GLU A 170 -11.77 -6.98 -15.73
C GLU A 170 -10.77 -5.81 -15.79
N TRP A 171 -9.63 -5.92 -15.10
CA TRP A 171 -8.57 -4.94 -15.22
C TRP A 171 -7.85 -5.11 -16.55
N THR A 172 -7.42 -4.00 -17.15
CA THR A 172 -6.73 -3.99 -18.43
C THR A 172 -5.56 -3.01 -18.41
N PHE A 173 -4.71 -3.09 -19.43
CA PHE A 173 -3.60 -2.16 -19.60
C PHE A 173 -4.07 -0.90 -20.31
N SER A 174 -3.52 0.25 -19.91
CA SER A 174 -3.76 1.52 -20.58
C SER A 174 -2.91 1.65 -21.86
N ASP A 175 -3.51 2.21 -22.91
CA ASP A 175 -2.82 2.58 -24.15
C ASP A 175 -2.05 3.91 -24.03
N LEU A 176 -2.24 4.65 -22.93
CA LEU A 176 -1.58 5.93 -22.68
C LEU A 176 -0.08 5.72 -22.39
N LYS A 177 0.77 6.59 -22.95
CA LYS A 177 2.23 6.46 -22.85
C LYS A 177 2.71 6.50 -21.40
N SER A 178 2.15 7.38 -20.58
CA SER A 178 2.48 7.58 -19.18
C SER A 178 2.02 6.44 -18.27
N PHE A 179 1.07 5.63 -18.74
CA PHE A 179 0.53 4.47 -18.04
C PHE A 179 0.87 3.14 -18.74
N LYS A 180 1.88 3.14 -19.63
CA LYS A 180 2.29 1.93 -20.32
C LYS A 180 2.69 0.85 -19.31
N ASN A 181 2.16 -0.36 -19.50
CA ASN A 181 2.32 -1.51 -18.61
C ASN A 181 1.73 -1.33 -17.19
N ILE A 182 0.94 -0.28 -16.95
CA ILE A 182 0.19 -0.12 -15.72
C ILE A 182 -1.17 -0.81 -15.88
N TYR A 183 -1.45 -1.73 -14.97
CA TYR A 183 -2.67 -2.52 -14.94
C TYR A 183 -3.68 -1.87 -14.00
N MET A 184 -4.86 -1.51 -14.51
CA MET A 184 -5.87 -0.74 -13.77
C MET A 184 -7.30 -1.13 -14.19
N PRO A 185 -8.34 -0.72 -13.44
CA PRO A 185 -9.72 -1.02 -13.82
C PRO A 185 -10.09 -0.42 -15.18
N ALA A 186 -10.82 -1.17 -16.01
CA ALA A 186 -11.30 -0.67 -17.30
C ALA A 186 -12.08 0.66 -17.19
N PRO A 187 -12.99 0.85 -16.20
CA PRO A 187 -13.67 2.14 -16.02
C PRO A 187 -12.74 3.33 -15.74
N THR A 188 -11.58 3.09 -15.12
CA THR A 188 -10.57 4.14 -14.91
C THR A 188 -9.94 4.56 -16.25
N ILE A 189 -9.62 3.60 -17.12
CA ILE A 189 -9.06 3.88 -18.45
C ILE A 189 -10.08 4.61 -19.32
N GLU A 190 -11.33 4.19 -19.28
CA GLU A 190 -12.41 4.87 -20.00
C GLU A 190 -12.60 6.31 -19.50
N GLY A 191 -12.58 6.52 -18.18
CA GLY A 191 -12.62 7.85 -17.57
C GLY A 191 -11.47 8.75 -18.03
N MET A 192 -10.23 8.23 -18.05
CA MET A 192 -9.09 8.95 -18.61
C MET A 192 -9.27 9.27 -20.10
N LYS A 193 -9.79 8.33 -20.89
CA LYS A 193 -10.07 8.57 -22.32
C LYS A 193 -11.14 9.65 -22.51
N ARG A 194 -12.19 9.70 -21.68
CA ARG A 194 -13.19 10.77 -21.70
C ARG A 194 -12.58 12.12 -21.33
N LEU A 195 -11.81 12.16 -20.24
CA LEU A 195 -11.09 13.35 -19.79
C LEU A 195 -10.19 13.94 -20.89
N LEU A 196 -9.34 13.11 -21.50
CA LEU A 196 -8.45 13.52 -22.59
C LEU A 196 -9.21 13.95 -23.85
N ASN A 197 -10.47 13.54 -23.98
CA ASN A 197 -11.31 13.90 -25.11
C ASN A 197 -12.07 15.22 -24.94
N MET A 198 -12.07 15.82 -23.75
CA MET A 198 -12.73 17.10 -23.47
C MET A 198 -12.12 18.23 -24.31
N ASP A 199 -12.97 19.14 -24.79
CA ASP A 199 -12.56 20.27 -25.64
C ASP A 199 -11.52 21.17 -24.95
N ILE A 200 -11.68 21.42 -23.65
CA ILE A 200 -10.75 22.22 -22.86
C ILE A 200 -9.34 21.62 -22.82
N VAL A 201 -9.24 20.29 -22.81
CA VAL A 201 -7.95 19.57 -22.78
C VAL A 201 -7.28 19.58 -24.16
N LYS A 202 -8.07 19.44 -25.23
CA LYS A 202 -7.56 19.42 -26.61
C LYS A 202 -7.16 20.80 -27.13
N GLN A 203 -7.92 21.84 -26.79
CA GLN A 203 -7.81 23.14 -27.44
C GLN A 203 -6.92 24.12 -26.66
N LYS A 204 -6.85 24.02 -25.32
CA LYS A 204 -6.13 24.98 -24.49
C LYS A 204 -4.67 24.59 -24.32
N LYS A 205 -3.76 25.42 -24.86
CA LYS A 205 -2.29 25.17 -24.82
C LYS A 205 -1.67 25.38 -23.44
N ASP A 206 -2.17 26.33 -22.66
CA ASP A 206 -1.73 26.61 -21.28
C ASP A 206 -2.88 26.26 -20.32
N LEU A 207 -3.17 24.98 -20.20
CA LEU A 207 -4.23 24.49 -19.31
C LEU A 207 -3.74 24.53 -17.86
N ASN A 208 -4.43 25.28 -17.00
CA ASN A 208 -4.14 25.26 -15.57
C ASN A 208 -4.91 24.12 -14.90
N VAL A 209 -4.20 23.08 -14.47
CA VAL A 209 -4.81 21.90 -13.85
C VAL A 209 -4.37 21.74 -12.41
N LEU A 210 -5.34 21.56 -11.51
CA LEU A 210 -5.08 21.01 -10.18
C LEU A 210 -5.35 19.51 -10.22
N ASN A 211 -4.32 18.69 -10.04
CA ASN A 211 -4.44 17.24 -10.01
C ASN A 211 -4.24 16.71 -8.59
N MET A 212 -5.31 16.65 -7.81
CA MET A 212 -5.39 16.00 -6.51
C MET A 212 -5.94 14.58 -6.66
N SER A 213 -5.24 13.75 -7.42
CA SER A 213 -5.56 12.33 -7.62
C SER A 213 -4.28 11.50 -7.79
N GLU A 214 -4.41 10.18 -7.72
CA GLU A 214 -3.32 9.26 -8.03
C GLU A 214 -2.90 9.26 -9.51
N LEU A 215 -3.68 9.90 -10.39
CA LEU A 215 -3.39 10.02 -11.82
C LEU A 215 -2.43 11.18 -12.15
N THR A 216 -1.45 11.44 -11.28
CA THR A 216 -0.40 12.43 -11.54
C THR A 216 0.37 12.24 -12.86
N PRO A 217 0.56 11.01 -13.41
CA PRO A 217 1.22 10.82 -14.70
C PRO A 217 0.44 11.41 -15.90
N LEU A 218 -0.83 11.78 -15.74
CA LEU A 218 -1.60 12.47 -16.79
C LEU A 218 -0.97 13.80 -17.22
N ALA A 219 -0.06 14.38 -16.43
CA ALA A 219 0.75 15.55 -16.83
C ALA A 219 1.60 15.31 -18.09
N VAL A 220 1.85 14.05 -18.46
CA VAL A 220 2.54 13.69 -19.71
C VAL A 220 1.58 13.66 -20.90
N GLU A 221 0.29 13.43 -20.66
CA GLU A 221 -0.74 13.25 -21.69
C GLU A 221 -1.53 14.54 -21.97
N MET A 222 -1.51 15.49 -21.05
CA MET A 222 -2.25 16.76 -21.12
C MET A 222 -1.31 17.97 -21.09
N PRO A 223 -1.67 19.08 -21.75
CA PRO A 223 -0.81 20.27 -21.86
C PRO A 223 -0.87 21.15 -20.59
N TYR A 224 -0.53 20.59 -19.42
CA TYR A 224 -0.41 21.34 -18.17
C TYR A 224 0.92 21.07 -17.47
N LYS A 225 1.27 21.99 -16.57
CA LYS A 225 2.47 21.87 -15.72
C LYS A 225 2.03 21.57 -14.29
N LEU A 226 2.78 20.68 -13.65
CA LEU A 226 2.63 20.43 -12.22
C LEU A 226 3.01 21.69 -11.44
N GLU A 227 2.27 21.94 -10.36
CA GLU A 227 2.55 23.01 -9.42
C GLU A 227 3.90 22.78 -8.72
N LYS A 228 4.68 23.85 -8.55
CA LYS A 228 6.05 23.80 -7.99
C LYS A 228 6.27 24.98 -7.05
N GLY A 229 7.10 24.78 -6.04
CA GLY A 229 7.53 25.83 -5.12
C GLY A 229 7.46 25.38 -3.67
N GLU A 230 8.13 26.10 -2.78
CA GLU A 230 8.26 25.75 -1.36
C GLU A 230 6.94 25.74 -0.59
N HIS A 231 5.92 26.43 -1.11
CA HIS A 231 4.59 26.53 -0.50
C HIS A 231 3.65 25.40 -0.93
N TYR A 232 3.99 24.62 -1.95
CA TYR A 232 3.20 23.46 -2.36
C TYR A 232 3.60 22.22 -1.55
N PRO A 233 2.63 21.42 -1.09
CA PRO A 233 2.93 20.21 -0.34
C PRO A 233 3.52 19.13 -1.25
N LEU A 234 4.32 18.23 -0.68
CA LEU A 234 4.83 17.06 -1.40
C LEU A 234 3.70 16.05 -1.69
N TRP A 235 2.73 15.94 -0.78
CA TRP A 235 1.57 15.06 -0.87
C TRP A 235 0.33 15.79 -0.36
N TYR A 236 -0.82 15.57 -0.98
CA TYR A 236 -2.07 16.26 -0.62
C TYR A 236 -2.78 15.73 0.63
N HIS A 237 -2.23 14.71 1.30
CA HIS A 237 -2.80 14.16 2.53
C HIS A 237 -2.64 15.16 3.68
N LEU A 238 -3.78 15.70 4.14
CA LEU A 238 -3.83 16.68 5.23
C LEU A 238 -3.36 16.06 6.54
N GLY A 239 -2.42 16.73 7.21
CA GLY A 239 -1.79 16.24 8.42
C GLY A 239 -0.67 15.24 8.18
N VAL A 240 -0.39 14.85 6.93
CA VAL A 240 0.76 14.00 6.55
C VAL A 240 1.78 14.80 5.73
N GLY A 241 1.42 15.22 4.52
CA GLY A 241 2.28 15.98 3.60
C GLY A 241 1.78 17.39 3.32
N MET A 242 0.54 17.69 3.70
CA MET A 242 -0.10 18.99 3.58
C MET A 242 -0.62 19.46 4.94
N PHE A 243 -0.59 20.77 5.21
CA PHE A 243 -1.14 21.34 6.44
C PHE A 243 -2.23 22.37 6.14
N ASN A 244 -2.88 22.88 7.19
CA ASN A 244 -4.00 23.81 7.07
C ASN A 244 -3.68 25.03 6.20
N LYS A 245 -2.47 25.61 6.34
CA LYS A 245 -2.03 26.73 5.50
C LYS A 245 -2.06 26.40 4.00
N GLN A 246 -1.64 25.20 3.60
CA GLN A 246 -1.70 24.77 2.21
C GLN A 246 -3.13 24.45 1.77
N ALA A 247 -3.95 23.86 2.64
CA ALA A 247 -5.36 23.63 2.33
C ALA A 247 -6.09 24.96 2.07
N GLU A 248 -5.88 25.98 2.91
CA GLU A 248 -6.41 27.34 2.76
C GLU A 248 -5.92 28.00 1.45
N MET A 249 -4.66 27.79 1.10
CA MET A 249 -4.12 28.25 -0.19
C MET A 249 -4.88 27.63 -1.36
N PHE A 250 -5.18 26.32 -1.32
CA PHE A 250 -5.93 25.67 -2.39
C PHE A 250 -7.38 26.16 -2.46
N GLU A 251 -8.06 26.28 -1.32
CA GLU A 251 -9.42 26.82 -1.25
C GLU A 251 -9.50 28.25 -1.82
N LYS A 252 -8.51 29.09 -1.48
CA LYS A 252 -8.40 30.44 -2.07
C LYS A 252 -8.20 30.39 -3.57
N ASN A 253 -7.25 29.58 -4.06
CA ASN A 253 -7.01 29.43 -5.50
C ASN A 253 -8.25 28.91 -6.25
N ILE A 254 -9.05 28.06 -5.61
CA ILE A 254 -10.32 27.55 -6.13
C ILE A 254 -11.38 28.67 -6.14
N ALA A 255 -11.53 29.42 -5.06
CA ALA A 255 -12.44 30.57 -5.00
C ALA A 255 -12.10 31.62 -6.09
N ASP A 256 -10.80 31.87 -6.28
CA ASP A 256 -10.24 32.79 -7.29
C ASP A 256 -10.25 32.21 -8.73
N LYS A 257 -10.82 31.02 -8.93
CA LYS A 257 -10.95 30.33 -10.23
C LYS A 257 -9.62 30.14 -10.98
N LYS A 258 -8.53 29.93 -10.25
CA LYS A 258 -7.16 29.81 -10.80
C LYS A 258 -7.01 28.64 -11.78
N TYR A 259 -7.73 27.55 -11.54
CA TYR A 259 -7.66 26.33 -12.34
C TYR A 259 -8.75 26.30 -13.41
N ASP A 260 -8.42 25.80 -14.59
CA ASP A 260 -9.38 25.54 -15.65
C ASP A 260 -10.06 24.18 -15.45
N LEU A 261 -9.29 23.21 -14.96
CA LEU A 261 -9.67 21.83 -14.75
C LEU A 261 -9.12 21.36 -13.40
N VAL A 262 -9.94 20.63 -12.63
CA VAL A 262 -9.50 20.00 -11.38
C VAL A 262 -9.86 18.53 -11.42
N LEU A 263 -8.88 17.68 -11.14
CA LEU A 263 -9.08 16.26 -10.83
C LEU A 263 -9.00 16.12 -9.32
N PHE A 264 -10.09 15.71 -8.68
CA PHE A 264 -10.12 15.50 -7.24
C PHE A 264 -10.54 14.07 -6.94
N GLU A 265 -9.68 13.31 -6.26
CA GLU A 265 -10.01 11.95 -5.85
C GLU A 265 -10.67 11.95 -4.46
N ASN A 266 -11.93 11.55 -4.43
CA ASN A 266 -12.70 11.38 -3.21
C ASN A 266 -12.61 9.93 -2.72
N ILE A 267 -12.00 9.74 -1.55
CA ILE A 267 -11.83 8.44 -0.90
C ILE A 267 -12.52 8.50 0.48
N PRO A 268 -13.83 8.21 0.56
CA PRO A 268 -14.60 8.48 1.77
C PRO A 268 -14.16 7.65 2.98
N THR A 269 -13.50 6.51 2.76
CA THR A 269 -13.00 5.64 3.83
C THR A 269 -11.68 6.12 4.44
N LEU A 270 -11.02 7.11 3.84
CA LEU A 270 -9.73 7.63 4.33
C LEU A 270 -9.87 9.07 4.81
N ASN A 271 -9.45 9.31 6.05
CA ASN A 271 -9.54 10.62 6.69
C ASN A 271 -8.59 11.64 6.01
N ASN A 272 -9.16 12.56 5.23
CA ASN A 272 -8.44 13.65 4.56
C ASN A 272 -7.21 13.21 3.71
N PHE A 273 -7.29 12.04 3.08
CA PHE A 273 -6.27 11.58 2.13
C PHE A 273 -6.09 12.57 0.98
N TYR A 274 -7.22 13.06 0.46
CA TYR A 274 -7.35 14.40 -0.12
C TYR A 274 -8.34 15.17 0.76
N PRO A 275 -8.12 16.45 1.08
CA PRO A 275 -8.90 17.09 2.15
C PRO A 275 -10.34 17.32 1.74
N PHE A 276 -11.26 16.95 2.63
CA PHE A 276 -12.69 17.16 2.40
C PHE A 276 -13.03 18.64 2.22
N ARG A 277 -12.38 19.53 2.98
CA ARG A 277 -12.56 20.98 2.87
C ARG A 277 -12.23 21.55 1.48
N VAL A 278 -11.20 21.01 0.81
CA VAL A 278 -10.85 21.41 -0.56
C VAL A 278 -11.91 20.92 -1.54
N ARG A 279 -12.42 19.70 -1.36
CA ARG A 279 -13.55 19.18 -2.16
C ARG A 279 -14.81 20.04 -1.98
N ASP A 280 -15.12 20.44 -0.76
CA ASP A 280 -16.28 21.27 -0.48
C ASP A 280 -16.17 22.64 -1.16
N SER A 281 -14.96 23.24 -1.15
CA SER A 281 -14.67 24.45 -1.93
C SER A 281 -14.87 24.25 -3.44
N LEU A 282 -14.44 23.11 -4.00
CA LEU A 282 -14.68 22.77 -5.41
C LEU A 282 -16.17 22.69 -5.74
N LYS A 283 -16.99 22.07 -4.88
CA LYS A 283 -18.44 21.97 -5.09
C LYS A 283 -19.16 23.32 -5.09
N VAL A 284 -18.62 24.31 -4.40
CA VAL A 284 -19.16 25.68 -4.36
C VAL A 284 -18.73 26.48 -5.59
N HIS A 285 -17.49 26.29 -6.05
CA HIS A 285 -16.87 27.18 -7.04
C HIS A 285 -16.72 26.58 -8.44
N TYR A 286 -16.81 25.27 -8.61
CA TYR A 286 -16.61 24.61 -9.89
C TYR A 286 -17.80 23.72 -10.22
N GLN A 287 -17.99 23.45 -11.52
CA GLN A 287 -18.98 22.49 -11.96
C GLN A 287 -18.33 21.12 -12.11
N MET A 288 -18.85 20.11 -11.42
CA MET A 288 -18.49 18.72 -11.67
C MET A 288 -19.13 18.26 -12.97
N VAL A 289 -18.32 17.82 -13.94
CA VAL A 289 -18.77 17.45 -15.29
C VAL A 289 -18.62 15.96 -15.60
N ASP A 290 -17.77 15.24 -14.85
CA ASP A 290 -17.60 13.79 -14.98
C ASP A 290 -17.13 13.20 -13.64
N SER A 291 -17.28 11.88 -13.49
CA SER A 291 -16.68 11.11 -12.40
C SER A 291 -16.41 9.67 -12.84
N PHE A 292 -15.31 9.09 -12.37
CA PHE A 292 -14.94 7.70 -12.67
C PHE A 292 -14.10 7.09 -11.57
N PHE A 293 -13.95 5.76 -11.58
CA PHE A 293 -13.22 5.03 -10.54
C PHE A 293 -11.74 5.40 -10.48
N ALA A 294 -11.21 5.62 -9.28
CA ALA A 294 -9.79 5.69 -9.02
C ALA A 294 -9.12 4.30 -9.15
N PRO A 295 -7.82 4.20 -9.46
CA PRO A 295 -7.11 2.94 -9.65
C PRO A 295 -6.79 2.19 -8.33
N ARG A 296 -7.75 2.12 -7.40
CA ARG A 296 -7.61 1.54 -6.06
C ARG A 296 -8.36 0.23 -5.88
N ARG A 297 -7.99 -0.52 -4.83
CA ARG A 297 -8.55 -1.84 -4.48
C ARG A 297 -9.05 -1.89 -3.03
N GLY A 298 -9.86 -2.92 -2.73
CA GLY A 298 -10.31 -3.23 -1.37
C GLY A 298 -11.06 -2.08 -0.70
N ASP A 299 -10.78 -1.83 0.57
CA ASP A 299 -11.55 -0.90 1.41
C ASP A 299 -11.19 0.59 1.17
N THR A 300 -10.26 0.87 0.25
CA THR A 300 -9.76 2.23 -0.05
C THR A 300 -10.24 2.75 -1.40
N LYS A 301 -11.34 2.20 -1.93
CA LYS A 301 -11.96 2.64 -3.19
C LYS A 301 -12.26 4.14 -3.18
N GLY A 302 -11.99 4.78 -4.31
CA GLY A 302 -12.23 6.19 -4.51
C GLY A 302 -12.82 6.48 -5.88
N MET A 303 -13.41 7.66 -6.00
CA MET A 303 -13.89 8.22 -7.25
C MET A 303 -13.07 9.46 -7.60
N ILE A 304 -12.59 9.55 -8.82
CA ILE A 304 -12.01 10.76 -9.37
C ILE A 304 -13.15 11.61 -9.90
N GLU A 305 -13.28 12.80 -9.37
CA GLU A 305 -14.25 13.82 -9.74
C GLU A 305 -13.56 14.83 -10.65
N VAL A 306 -14.20 15.16 -11.78
CA VAL A 306 -13.68 16.10 -12.77
C VAL A 306 -14.48 17.38 -12.68
N TYR A 307 -13.81 18.46 -12.32
CA TYR A 307 -14.38 19.79 -12.16
C TYR A 307 -13.84 20.75 -13.21
N VAL A 308 -14.70 21.57 -13.78
CA VAL A 308 -14.34 22.61 -14.76
C VAL A 308 -14.79 23.97 -14.24
N ARG A 309 -14.00 25.01 -14.55
CA ARG A 309 -14.38 26.39 -14.23
C ARG A 309 -15.70 26.73 -14.97
N PRO A 310 -16.72 27.25 -14.27
CA PRO A 310 -18.01 27.58 -14.88
C PRO A 310 -17.91 28.66 -15.96
#